data_AF-A0A435E276-F1
#
_entry.id   AF-A0A435E276-F1
#
_cell.length_a   1.000
_cell.length_b   1.000
_cell.length_c   1.000
_cell.angle_alpha   90.00
_cell.angle_beta   90.00
_cell.angle_gamma   90.00
#
_symmetry.space_group_name_H-M   'P 1'
#
loop_
_entity.id
_entity.type
_entity.pdbx_description
1 polymer ?
#
loop_
_entity_poly.entity_id
_entity_poly.type
_entity_poly.pdbx_seq_one_letter_code
_entity_poly.pdbx_strand_id
1 'polypeptide(L)'
;SNYSAHAQDTTFATQLLYRLRDGSQNAGRALEWLEGELEKTGSDAEEIIISEHQTLSSGNVTTGNIIRGLRLINDVDWTVWFEGVSRIDTLLREKTDFADLDFFSRDQYRTAIEQLARRSELSEYRVAEKAIELAGHTPGVTDASGVPETADPDVHTDVGFFLVGPRRQELEKAIGYRPPFYVTFKRAFASAGWMGIVGPVFLLTALLLVLSGRALANLGLSVESITLMLALFAVPASEGALAFFNTVVALFLKPTRLVGYDYNKHGIPAEARTLVVVPSLIGSRDDVEENIRNIEVHHLANTAEEI
;
A
#
# COMPACT_ATOMS: atom_id res chain seq x y z
N SER A 1 50.45 32.57 -6.82
CA SER A 1 49.33 32.92 -7.71
C SER A 1 48.16 32.04 -7.31
N ASN A 2 46.95 32.57 -7.06
CA ASN A 2 45.80 31.77 -6.59
C ASN A 2 45.35 30.66 -7.58
N TYR A 3 45.88 30.63 -8.79
CA TYR A 3 45.51 29.68 -9.84
C TYR A 3 46.41 28.43 -9.91
N SER A 4 47.53 28.39 -9.18
CA SER A 4 48.43 27.23 -9.19
C SER A 4 47.78 25.97 -8.64
N ALA A 5 46.90 26.10 -7.63
CA ALA A 5 46.15 24.97 -7.07
C ALA A 5 45.18 24.35 -8.10
N HIS A 6 44.62 25.16 -9.01
CA HIS A 6 43.74 24.66 -10.06
C HIS A 6 44.50 23.97 -11.18
N ALA A 7 45.73 24.40 -11.48
CA ALA A 7 46.59 23.71 -12.45
C ALA A 7 46.96 22.28 -12.01
N GLN A 8 46.85 21.96 -10.72
CA GLN A 8 47.09 20.62 -10.18
C GLN A 8 45.85 19.69 -10.26
N ASP A 9 44.66 20.23 -10.55
CA ASP A 9 43.47 19.43 -10.81
C ASP A 9 43.52 18.94 -12.27
N THR A 10 43.65 17.62 -12.45
CA THR A 10 43.79 16.97 -13.77
C THR A 10 42.61 17.27 -14.71
N THR A 11 41.40 17.44 -14.17
CA THR A 11 40.21 17.75 -14.95
C THR A 11 40.24 19.20 -15.40
N PHE A 12 40.59 20.13 -14.50
CA PHE A 12 40.74 21.55 -14.85
C PHE A 12 41.88 21.76 -15.86
N ALA A 13 43.05 21.16 -15.61
CA ALA A 13 44.22 21.27 -16.47
C ALA A 13 43.97 20.69 -17.87
N THR A 14 43.37 19.49 -17.97
CA THR A 14 42.99 18.89 -19.27
C THR A 14 42.01 19.76 -20.05
N GLN A 15 40.96 20.29 -19.40
CA GLN A 15 39.96 21.14 -20.06
C GLN A 15 40.55 22.50 -20.47
N LEU A 16 41.44 23.06 -19.65
CA LEU A 16 42.13 24.30 -19.97
C LEU A 16 43.12 24.12 -21.12
N LEU A 17 43.91 23.04 -21.13
CA LEU A 17 44.79 22.65 -22.25
C LEU A 17 44.00 22.50 -23.54
N TYR A 18 42.88 21.76 -23.52
CA TYR A 18 42.01 21.57 -24.69
C TYR A 18 41.53 22.91 -25.27
N ARG A 19 41.05 23.83 -24.41
CA ARG A 19 40.55 25.15 -24.84
C ARG A 19 41.64 26.12 -25.28
N LEU A 20 42.84 26.05 -24.70
CA LEU A 20 43.97 26.91 -25.05
C LEU A 20 44.62 26.49 -26.37
N ARG A 21 44.60 25.19 -26.70
CA ARG A 21 45.13 24.66 -27.96
C ARG A 21 44.35 25.13 -29.21
N ASP A 22 43.08 25.47 -29.03
CA ASP A 22 42.20 26.02 -30.08
C ASP A 22 42.17 27.57 -30.14
N GLY A 23 42.98 28.26 -29.31
CA GLY A 23 42.94 29.72 -29.13
C GLY A 23 43.92 30.55 -29.99
N SER A 24 43.71 31.88 -30.04
CA SER A 24 44.58 32.85 -30.74
C SER A 24 45.88 33.17 -29.98
N GLN A 25 46.74 34.05 -30.51
CA GLN A 25 48.10 34.37 -29.97
C GLN A 25 48.20 34.63 -28.45
N ASN A 26 47.14 35.08 -27.78
CA ASN A 26 47.12 35.27 -26.32
C ASN A 26 47.07 33.96 -25.52
N ALA A 27 46.72 32.84 -26.16
CA ALA A 27 46.71 31.51 -25.55
C ALA A 27 48.13 30.98 -25.28
N GLY A 28 49.15 31.44 -26.04
CA GLY A 28 50.53 30.96 -25.89
C GLY A 28 51.10 31.23 -24.49
N ARG A 29 50.91 32.43 -23.93
CA ARG A 29 51.40 32.75 -22.57
C ARG A 29 50.67 31.97 -21.47
N ALA A 30 49.41 31.64 -21.68
CA ALA A 30 48.62 30.86 -20.72
C ALA A 30 48.99 29.37 -20.81
N LEU A 31 49.32 28.88 -22.01
CA LEU A 31 49.80 27.53 -22.25
C LEU A 31 51.19 27.33 -21.62
N GLU A 32 52.14 28.24 -21.88
CA GLU A 32 53.47 28.23 -21.25
C GLU A 32 53.38 28.29 -19.72
N TRP A 33 52.44 29.07 -19.19
CA TRP A 33 52.21 29.11 -17.74
C TRP A 33 51.68 27.78 -17.21
N LEU A 34 50.72 27.16 -17.90
CA LEU A 34 50.14 25.89 -17.49
C LEU A 34 51.19 24.77 -17.55
N GLU A 35 51.89 24.63 -18.67
CA GLU A 35 53.01 23.67 -18.84
C GLU A 35 54.07 23.85 -17.75
N GLY A 36 54.50 25.09 -17.49
CA GLY A 36 55.48 25.37 -16.45
C GLY A 36 54.97 25.13 -15.02
N GLU A 37 53.66 25.10 -14.80
CA GLU A 37 53.08 24.72 -13.50
C GLU A 37 52.97 23.19 -13.36
N LEU A 38 52.65 22.48 -14.45
CA LEU A 38 52.63 21.02 -14.49
C LEU A 38 54.02 20.41 -14.26
N GLU A 39 55.05 20.99 -14.88
CA GLU A 39 56.44 20.58 -14.74
C GLU A 39 56.93 20.71 -13.28
N LYS A 40 56.51 21.74 -12.55
CA LYS A 40 56.86 21.91 -11.12
C LYS A 40 56.33 20.78 -10.25
N THR A 41 55.22 20.17 -10.66
CA THR A 41 54.62 19.00 -10.01
C THR A 41 55.08 17.67 -10.59
N GLY A 42 55.99 17.68 -11.57
CA GLY A 42 56.57 16.47 -12.16
C GLY A 42 55.66 15.75 -13.16
N SER A 43 54.69 16.47 -13.74
CA SER A 43 53.76 15.96 -14.76
C SER A 43 53.91 16.78 -16.04
N ASP A 44 53.41 16.27 -17.16
CA ASP A 44 53.27 17.03 -18.40
C ASP A 44 51.83 17.04 -18.94
N ALA A 45 51.62 17.76 -20.05
CA ALA A 45 50.31 17.86 -20.68
C ALA A 45 49.78 16.52 -21.21
N GLU A 46 50.65 15.63 -21.67
CA GLU A 46 50.27 14.32 -22.20
C GLU A 46 49.83 13.38 -21.07
N GLU A 47 50.58 13.36 -19.97
CA GLU A 47 50.27 12.57 -18.77
C GLU A 47 48.94 12.97 -18.13
N ILE A 48 48.62 14.27 -18.11
CA ILE A 48 47.34 14.76 -17.55
C ILE A 48 46.16 14.41 -18.47
N ILE A 49 46.34 14.50 -19.78
CA ILE A 49 45.33 14.05 -20.74
C ILE A 49 45.08 12.54 -20.60
N ILE A 50 46.15 11.73 -20.46
CA ILE A 50 46.05 10.28 -20.28
C ILE A 50 45.35 9.95 -18.95
N SER A 51 45.74 10.57 -17.85
CA SER A 51 45.15 10.31 -16.53
C SER A 51 43.67 10.75 -16.45
N GLU A 52 43.30 11.88 -17.05
CA GLU A 52 41.91 12.30 -17.18
C GLU A 52 41.11 11.33 -18.06
N HIS A 53 41.67 10.88 -19.19
CA HIS A 53 41.02 9.89 -20.05
C HIS A 53 40.81 8.54 -19.34
N GLN A 54 41.77 8.09 -18.52
CA GLN A 54 41.64 6.90 -17.68
C GLN A 54 40.54 7.07 -16.62
N THR A 55 40.48 8.24 -15.98
CA THR A 55 39.44 8.58 -15.00
C THR A 55 38.04 8.59 -15.64
N LEU A 56 37.88 9.23 -16.79
CA LEU A 56 36.62 9.23 -17.54
C LEU A 56 36.24 7.83 -18.03
N SER A 57 37.20 7.04 -18.53
CA SER A 57 36.96 5.68 -19.01
C SER A 57 36.51 4.75 -17.89
N SER A 58 37.19 4.78 -16.74
CA SER A 58 36.80 4.00 -15.56
C SER A 58 35.45 4.44 -14.99
N GLY A 59 35.17 5.76 -14.99
CA GLY A 59 33.88 6.33 -14.61
C GLY A 59 32.75 5.88 -15.53
N ASN A 60 32.98 5.85 -16.84
CA ASN A 60 32.01 5.37 -17.83
C ASN A 60 31.70 3.87 -17.66
N VAL A 61 32.73 3.04 -17.42
CA VAL A 61 32.54 1.61 -17.14
C VAL A 61 31.73 1.40 -15.85
N THR A 62 32.07 2.14 -14.79
CA THR A 62 31.37 2.07 -13.50
C THR A 62 29.91 2.48 -13.64
N THR A 63 29.64 3.61 -14.31
CA THR A 63 28.28 4.08 -14.59
C THR A 63 27.50 3.07 -15.42
N GLY A 64 28.13 2.49 -16.45
CA GLY A 64 27.52 1.43 -17.26
C GLY A 64 27.18 0.19 -16.43
N ASN A 65 28.04 -0.21 -15.50
CA ASN A 65 27.79 -1.33 -14.59
C ASN A 65 26.65 -1.02 -13.60
N ILE A 66 26.58 0.18 -13.05
CA ILE A 66 25.48 0.62 -12.18
C ILE A 66 24.16 0.59 -12.94
N ILE A 67 24.10 1.17 -14.15
CA ILE A 67 22.87 1.18 -14.97
C ILE A 67 22.44 -0.25 -15.33
N ARG A 68 23.38 -1.11 -15.73
CA ARG A 68 23.09 -2.52 -16.02
C ARG A 68 22.59 -3.27 -14.79
N GLY A 69 23.21 -3.05 -13.62
CA GLY A 69 22.79 -3.66 -12.36
C GLY A 69 21.40 -3.21 -11.93
N LEU A 70 21.09 -1.92 -12.00
CA LEU A 70 19.77 -1.38 -11.70
C LEU A 70 18.70 -1.90 -12.68
N ARG A 71 19.02 -1.98 -13.98
CA ARG A 71 18.12 -2.57 -14.96
C ARG A 71 17.88 -4.05 -14.68
N LEU A 72 18.91 -4.81 -14.36
CA LEU A 72 18.75 -6.23 -14.00
C LEU A 72 17.88 -6.41 -12.75
N ILE A 73 18.04 -5.57 -11.73
CA ILE A 73 17.17 -5.54 -10.55
C ILE A 73 15.72 -5.23 -10.93
N ASN A 74 15.50 -4.31 -11.87
CA ASN A 74 14.17 -3.92 -12.32
C ASN A 74 13.49 -4.97 -13.22
N ASP A 75 14.27 -5.71 -14.00
CA ASP A 75 13.78 -6.70 -14.95
C ASP A 75 13.40 -8.04 -14.27
N VAL A 76 13.82 -8.24 -13.02
CA VAL A 76 13.42 -9.41 -12.22
C VAL A 76 11.96 -9.26 -11.79
N ASP A 77 11.14 -10.28 -12.11
CA ASP A 77 9.83 -10.45 -11.50
C ASP A 77 9.99 -10.87 -10.03
N TRP A 78 10.08 -9.85 -9.16
CA TRP A 78 10.23 -10.03 -7.72
C TRP A 78 9.10 -10.85 -7.10
N THR A 79 7.91 -10.81 -7.71
CA THR A 79 6.75 -11.56 -7.24
C THR A 79 7.01 -13.06 -7.37
N VAL A 80 7.34 -13.50 -8.58
CA VAL A 80 7.62 -14.93 -8.87
C VAL A 80 8.85 -15.40 -8.10
N TRP A 81 9.91 -14.58 -8.06
CA TRP A 81 11.11 -14.93 -7.32
C TRP A 81 10.84 -15.10 -5.81
N PHE A 82 10.11 -14.17 -5.19
CA PHE A 82 9.79 -14.23 -3.77
C PHE A 82 8.95 -15.46 -3.42
N GLU A 83 7.92 -15.76 -4.24
CA GLU A 83 7.09 -16.96 -4.06
C GLU A 83 7.90 -18.26 -4.14
N GLY A 84 8.97 -18.28 -4.95
CA GLY A 84 9.86 -19.44 -5.08
C GLY A 84 10.80 -19.66 -3.90
N VAL A 85 11.07 -18.63 -3.08
CA VAL A 85 12.01 -18.72 -1.94
C VAL A 85 11.34 -18.59 -0.57
N SER A 86 10.10 -18.12 -0.52
CA SER A 86 9.32 -17.95 0.71
C SER A 86 8.94 -19.31 1.31
N ARG A 87 9.55 -19.64 2.46
CA ARG A 87 9.20 -20.86 3.22
C ARG A 87 7.75 -20.85 3.73
N ILE A 88 7.16 -19.68 3.88
CA ILE A 88 5.76 -19.50 4.30
C ILE A 88 4.83 -19.86 3.14
N ASP A 89 5.16 -19.40 1.93
CA ASP A 89 4.42 -19.76 0.72
C ASP A 89 4.46 -21.25 0.48
N THR A 90 5.64 -21.87 0.59
CA THR A 90 5.77 -23.33 0.47
C THR A 90 4.88 -24.04 1.49
N LEU A 91 4.92 -23.63 2.76
CA LEU A 91 4.12 -24.22 3.83
C LEU A 91 2.61 -24.08 3.58
N LEU A 92 2.14 -22.89 3.17
CA LEU A 92 0.72 -22.64 2.90
C LEU A 92 0.25 -23.42 1.66
N ARG A 93 1.03 -23.45 0.57
CA ARG A 93 0.69 -24.22 -0.65
C ARG A 93 0.61 -25.72 -0.39
N GLU A 94 1.43 -26.26 0.51
CA GLU A 94 1.44 -27.69 0.82
C GLU A 94 0.27 -28.13 1.70
N LYS A 95 -0.31 -27.21 2.48
CA LYS A 95 -1.25 -27.54 3.57
C LYS A 95 -2.64 -26.93 3.38
N THR A 96 -2.81 -26.00 2.46
CA THR A 96 -4.07 -25.29 2.21
C THR A 96 -4.24 -25.03 0.71
N ASP A 97 -5.38 -24.44 0.36
CA ASP A 97 -5.77 -23.93 -0.96
C ASP A 97 -5.02 -22.64 -1.39
N PHE A 98 -3.95 -22.25 -0.68
CA PHE A 98 -3.26 -20.98 -0.92
C PHE A 98 -2.76 -20.82 -2.35
N ALA A 99 -2.46 -21.93 -3.04
CA ALA A 99 -2.03 -21.91 -4.44
C ALA A 99 -3.14 -21.46 -5.41
N ASP A 100 -4.40 -21.66 -5.04
CA ASP A 100 -5.58 -21.37 -5.85
C ASP A 100 -6.08 -19.92 -5.65
N LEU A 101 -5.50 -19.19 -4.69
CA LEU A 101 -5.85 -17.80 -4.39
C LEU A 101 -5.21 -16.81 -5.38
N ASP A 102 -5.92 -15.70 -5.64
CA ASP A 102 -5.38 -14.59 -6.41
C ASP A 102 -4.17 -13.96 -5.70
N PHE A 103 -3.31 -13.28 -6.47
CA PHE A 103 -2.08 -12.72 -5.93
C PHE A 103 -2.32 -11.78 -4.74
N PHE A 104 -3.37 -10.95 -4.80
CA PHE A 104 -3.70 -10.00 -3.75
C PHE A 104 -4.13 -10.68 -2.45
N SER A 105 -4.85 -11.79 -2.54
CA SER A 105 -5.28 -12.58 -1.38
C SER A 105 -4.10 -13.29 -0.74
N ARG A 106 -3.20 -13.84 -1.56
CA ARG A 106 -1.93 -14.41 -1.08
C ARG A 106 -1.08 -13.37 -0.36
N ASP A 107 -0.97 -12.17 -0.92
CA ASP A 107 -0.26 -11.05 -0.30
C ASP A 107 -0.93 -10.57 1.00
N GLN A 108 -2.27 -10.58 1.05
CA GLN A 108 -3.02 -10.27 2.27
C GLN A 108 -2.67 -11.25 3.41
N TYR A 109 -2.52 -12.54 3.09
CA TYR A 109 -2.13 -13.56 4.08
C TYR A 109 -0.69 -13.35 4.54
N ARG A 110 0.26 -13.11 3.62
CA ARG A 110 1.66 -12.81 3.95
C ARG A 110 1.76 -11.59 4.86
N THR A 111 1.10 -10.50 4.49
CA THR A 111 1.04 -9.27 5.27
C THR A 111 0.41 -9.50 6.64
N ALA A 112 -0.64 -10.32 6.74
CA ALA A 112 -1.26 -10.66 8.02
C ALA A 112 -0.29 -11.44 8.91
N ILE A 113 0.41 -12.43 8.37
CA ILE A 113 1.42 -13.23 9.08
C ILE A 113 2.56 -12.35 9.56
N GLU A 114 3.11 -11.48 8.70
CA GLU A 114 4.17 -10.53 9.06
C GLU A 114 3.73 -9.63 10.22
N GLN A 115 2.54 -9.03 10.13
CA GLN A 115 2.02 -8.14 11.16
C GLN A 115 1.80 -8.85 12.51
N LEU A 116 1.33 -10.09 12.47
CA LEU A 116 1.15 -10.94 13.65
C LEU A 116 2.50 -11.33 14.27
N ALA A 117 3.44 -11.78 13.44
CA ALA A 117 4.78 -12.16 13.86
C ALA A 117 5.52 -10.99 14.52
N ARG A 118 5.47 -9.79 13.91
CA ARG A 118 6.15 -8.58 14.38
C ARG A 118 5.76 -8.14 15.80
N ARG A 119 4.58 -8.55 16.30
CA ARG A 119 4.15 -8.29 17.68
C ARG A 119 3.85 -9.57 18.47
N SER A 120 4.47 -10.66 18.06
CA SER A 120 4.56 -11.90 18.82
C SER A 120 6.03 -12.21 19.11
N GLU A 121 6.29 -13.22 19.92
CA GLU A 121 7.64 -13.76 20.13
C GLU A 121 7.98 -14.87 19.10
N LEU A 122 7.10 -15.09 18.11
CA LEU A 122 7.22 -16.13 17.11
C LEU A 122 7.72 -15.57 15.76
N SER A 123 8.40 -16.42 15.01
CA SER A 123 8.71 -16.13 13.60
C SER A 123 7.46 -16.25 12.73
N GLU A 124 7.48 -15.60 11.57
CA GLU A 124 6.40 -15.68 10.56
C GLU A 124 6.04 -17.13 10.22
N TYR A 125 7.04 -17.99 10.07
CA TYR A 125 6.84 -19.42 9.82
C TYR A 125 6.05 -20.12 10.93
N ARG A 126 6.36 -19.83 12.21
CA ARG A 126 5.65 -20.40 13.36
C ARG A 126 4.24 -19.85 13.51
N VAL A 127 4.02 -18.59 13.14
CA VAL A 127 2.66 -18.00 13.08
C VAL A 127 1.82 -18.68 12.01
N ALA A 128 2.38 -18.90 10.81
CA ALA A 128 1.72 -19.61 9.72
C ALA A 128 1.38 -21.05 10.10
N GLU A 129 2.34 -21.78 10.70
CA GLU A 129 2.14 -23.13 11.22
C GLU A 129 1.01 -23.19 12.26
N LYS A 130 0.97 -22.24 13.20
CA LYS A 130 -0.13 -22.16 14.19
C LYS A 130 -1.49 -21.87 13.56
N ALA A 131 -1.55 -21.05 12.51
CA ALA A 131 -2.79 -20.80 11.79
C ALA A 131 -3.29 -22.08 11.10
N ILE A 132 -2.41 -22.83 10.44
CA ILE A 132 -2.72 -24.11 9.80
C ILE A 132 -3.15 -25.15 10.84
N GLU A 133 -2.48 -25.24 11.99
CA GLU A 133 -2.87 -26.14 13.06
C GLU A 133 -4.30 -25.84 13.54
N LEU A 134 -4.64 -24.58 13.79
CA LEU A 134 -5.98 -24.20 14.25
C LEU A 134 -7.07 -24.47 13.18
N ALA A 135 -6.73 -24.27 11.90
CA ALA A 135 -7.56 -24.63 10.76
C ALA A 135 -7.84 -26.14 10.69
N GLY A 136 -6.80 -26.96 10.82
CA GLY A 136 -6.93 -28.43 10.77
C GLY A 136 -7.63 -29.05 11.98
N HIS A 137 -7.56 -28.43 13.16
CA HIS A 137 -8.18 -28.96 14.38
C HIS A 137 -9.64 -28.52 14.59
N THR A 138 -10.16 -27.61 13.76
CA THR A 138 -11.56 -27.19 13.86
C THR A 138 -12.40 -27.87 12.78
N PRO A 139 -13.39 -28.71 13.15
CA PRO A 139 -14.41 -29.16 12.20
C PRO A 139 -15.09 -27.91 11.61
N GLY A 140 -15.13 -27.80 10.28
CA GLY A 140 -15.67 -26.64 9.58
C GLY A 140 -17.17 -26.48 9.82
N VAL A 141 -17.60 -25.28 10.21
CA VAL A 141 -19.02 -24.89 10.12
C VAL A 141 -19.16 -23.37 9.92
N THR A 142 -20.20 -23.04 9.14
CA THR A 142 -20.95 -21.79 8.96
C THR A 142 -20.33 -20.73 8.05
N ASP A 143 -20.73 -20.83 6.80
CA ASP A 143 -21.11 -19.71 5.94
C ASP A 143 -21.82 -18.56 6.70
N ALA A 144 -21.62 -17.34 6.21
CA ALA A 144 -22.09 -16.08 6.81
C ALA A 144 -23.63 -15.95 6.93
N SER A 145 -24.38 -16.97 6.49
CA SER A 145 -25.83 -17.05 6.53
C SER A 145 -26.38 -17.64 7.84
N GLY A 146 -25.54 -18.26 8.68
CA GLY A 146 -25.97 -18.92 9.91
C GLY A 146 -26.78 -20.20 9.69
N VAL A 147 -26.84 -20.72 8.46
CA VAL A 147 -27.38 -22.03 8.15
C VAL A 147 -26.27 -23.07 8.35
N PRO A 148 -26.47 -24.13 9.14
CA PRO A 148 -25.49 -25.21 9.20
C PRO A 148 -25.56 -25.99 7.89
N GLU A 149 -24.64 -25.71 6.96
CA GLU A 149 -24.30 -26.72 5.95
C GLU A 149 -23.86 -27.98 6.68
N THR A 150 -24.39 -29.10 6.19
CA THR A 150 -24.18 -30.44 6.70
C THR A 150 -22.72 -30.63 7.11
N ALA A 151 -22.49 -30.90 8.40
CA ALA A 151 -21.19 -31.19 8.96
C ALA A 151 -20.61 -32.45 8.30
N ASP A 152 -19.94 -32.25 7.17
CA ASP A 152 -19.07 -33.25 6.57
C ASP A 152 -17.76 -33.25 7.37
N PRO A 153 -17.38 -34.36 8.03
CA PRO A 153 -16.20 -34.43 8.89
C PRO A 153 -14.86 -34.12 8.19
N ASP A 154 -14.83 -34.05 6.85
CA ASP A 154 -13.64 -33.69 6.07
C ASP A 154 -13.54 -32.19 5.71
N VAL A 155 -14.55 -31.36 6.05
CA VAL A 155 -14.48 -29.91 5.78
C VAL A 155 -13.68 -29.23 6.88
N HIS A 156 -12.40 -28.95 6.59
CA HIS A 156 -11.56 -28.15 7.47
C HIS A 156 -11.92 -26.66 7.37
N THR A 157 -11.76 -25.92 8.46
CA THR A 157 -11.90 -24.45 8.41
C THR A 157 -10.72 -23.88 7.62
N ASP A 158 -10.97 -23.05 6.60
CA ASP A 158 -9.92 -22.37 5.83
C ASP A 158 -9.01 -21.52 6.77
N VAL A 159 -7.70 -21.62 6.55
CA VAL A 159 -6.66 -20.83 7.24
C VAL A 159 -6.94 -19.32 7.17
N GLY A 160 -7.59 -18.85 6.11
CA GLY A 160 -8.04 -17.48 5.92
C GLY A 160 -8.88 -16.96 7.07
N PHE A 161 -9.72 -17.81 7.69
CA PHE A 161 -10.55 -17.42 8.85
C PHE A 161 -9.70 -16.98 10.05
N PHE A 162 -8.50 -17.55 10.21
CA PHE A 162 -7.57 -17.24 11.29
C PHE A 162 -6.60 -16.12 10.93
N LEU A 163 -6.23 -15.97 9.66
CA LEU A 163 -5.30 -14.92 9.22
C LEU A 163 -5.98 -13.56 9.05
N VAL A 164 -7.09 -13.54 8.31
CA VAL A 164 -7.77 -12.30 7.88
C VAL A 164 -9.26 -12.27 8.26
N GLY A 165 -9.82 -13.42 8.64
CA GLY A 165 -11.24 -13.57 8.92
C GLY A 165 -11.66 -13.42 10.40
N PRO A 166 -12.90 -13.83 10.71
CA PRO A 166 -13.52 -13.62 12.03
C PRO A 166 -12.80 -14.32 13.20
N ARG A 167 -12.12 -15.45 12.93
CA ARG A 167 -11.46 -16.28 13.95
C ARG A 167 -10.02 -15.85 14.24
N ARG A 168 -9.59 -14.71 13.69
CA ARG A 168 -8.26 -14.14 13.93
C ARG A 168 -7.92 -13.92 15.41
N GLN A 169 -8.91 -13.63 16.25
CA GLN A 169 -8.67 -13.46 17.69
C GLN A 169 -8.20 -14.76 18.37
N GLU A 170 -8.59 -15.93 17.86
CA GLU A 170 -8.15 -17.22 18.39
C GLU A 170 -6.66 -17.42 18.09
N LEU A 171 -6.24 -17.14 16.85
CA LEU A 171 -4.83 -17.16 16.46
C LEU A 171 -4.01 -16.16 17.27
N GLU A 172 -4.50 -14.92 17.44
CA GLU A 172 -3.82 -13.89 18.23
C GLU A 172 -3.56 -14.33 19.67
N LYS A 173 -4.52 -15.01 20.30
CA LYS A 173 -4.35 -15.59 21.64
C LYS A 173 -3.33 -16.74 21.62
N ALA A 174 -3.41 -17.63 20.65
CA ALA A 174 -2.52 -18.79 20.54
C ALA A 174 -1.04 -18.40 20.34
N ILE A 175 -0.78 -17.29 19.64
CA ILE A 175 0.59 -16.80 19.39
C ILE A 175 1.08 -15.75 20.39
N GLY A 176 0.25 -15.35 21.36
CA GLY A 176 0.59 -14.30 22.32
C GLY A 176 0.73 -12.91 21.70
N TYR A 177 -0.06 -12.61 20.67
CA TYR A 177 -0.02 -11.32 19.96
C TYR A 177 -0.36 -10.14 20.88
N ARG A 178 0.45 -9.08 20.81
CA ARG A 178 0.23 -7.83 21.56
C ARG A 178 -0.35 -6.75 20.62
N PRO A 179 -1.67 -6.53 20.60
CA PRO A 179 -2.27 -5.55 19.70
C PRO A 179 -1.83 -4.11 20.07
N PRO A 180 -1.55 -3.25 19.08
CA PRO A 180 -1.34 -1.84 19.34
C PRO A 180 -2.65 -1.16 19.75
N PHE A 181 -2.55 -0.02 20.45
CA PHE A 181 -3.71 0.69 20.98
C PHE A 181 -4.76 1.01 19.89
N TYR A 182 -4.33 1.37 18.68
CA TYR A 182 -5.23 1.72 17.58
C TYR A 182 -6.06 0.52 17.09
N VAL A 183 -5.51 -0.71 17.13
CA VAL A 183 -6.25 -1.93 16.78
C VAL A 183 -7.32 -2.20 17.83
N THR A 184 -6.97 -2.05 19.11
CA THR A 184 -7.93 -2.20 20.21
C THR A 184 -9.06 -1.17 20.12
N PHE A 185 -8.74 0.09 19.83
CA PHE A 185 -9.73 1.14 19.62
C PHE A 185 -10.63 0.85 18.41
N LYS A 186 -10.05 0.45 17.27
CA LYS A 186 -10.80 0.06 16.07
C LYS A 186 -11.77 -1.09 16.35
N ARG A 187 -11.35 -2.09 17.14
CA ARG A 187 -12.21 -3.21 17.56
C ARG A 187 -13.34 -2.77 18.48
N ALA A 188 -13.04 -1.95 19.47
CA ALA A 188 -14.06 -1.40 20.37
C ALA A 188 -15.10 -0.59 19.59
N PHE A 189 -14.65 0.24 18.65
CA PHE A 189 -15.50 1.00 17.75
C PHE A 189 -16.39 0.09 16.87
N ALA A 190 -15.80 -0.94 16.25
CA ALA A 190 -16.56 -1.91 15.45
C ALA A 190 -17.59 -2.68 16.28
N SER A 191 -17.25 -3.04 17.54
CA SER A 191 -18.17 -3.75 18.44
C SER A 191 -19.34 -2.90 18.93
N ALA A 192 -19.22 -1.57 18.90
CA ALA A 192 -20.30 -0.66 19.28
C ALA A 192 -21.43 -0.60 18.22
N GLY A 193 -21.21 -1.15 17.02
CA GLY A 193 -22.19 -1.14 15.94
C GLY A 193 -22.69 0.27 15.64
N TRP A 194 -24.02 0.43 15.51
CA TRP A 194 -24.64 1.72 15.20
C TRP A 194 -24.37 2.80 16.27
N MET A 195 -24.16 2.41 17.55
CA MET A 195 -23.83 3.35 18.62
C MET A 195 -22.45 3.98 18.44
N GLY A 196 -21.53 3.28 17.77
CA GLY A 196 -20.22 3.82 17.39
C GLY A 196 -20.33 5.02 16.44
N ILE A 197 -21.43 5.13 15.69
CA ILE A 197 -21.69 6.24 14.76
C ILE A 197 -22.51 7.32 15.46
N VAL A 198 -23.65 6.93 16.06
CA VAL A 198 -24.60 7.89 16.63
C VAL A 198 -24.01 8.64 17.83
N GLY A 199 -23.24 7.96 18.68
CA GLY A 199 -22.65 8.59 19.87
C GLY A 199 -21.73 9.77 19.53
N PRO A 200 -20.65 9.57 18.74
CA PRO A 200 -19.74 10.65 18.36
C PRO A 200 -20.41 11.77 17.56
N VAL A 201 -21.31 11.44 16.63
CA VAL A 201 -22.05 12.44 15.85
C VAL A 201 -22.92 13.29 16.76
N PHE A 202 -23.69 12.66 17.67
CA PHE A 202 -24.52 13.38 18.64
C PHE A 202 -23.68 14.29 19.55
N LEU A 203 -22.53 13.81 20.04
CA LEU A 203 -21.63 14.61 20.88
C LEU A 203 -21.06 15.81 20.11
N LEU A 204 -20.67 15.62 18.84
CA LEU A 204 -20.20 16.70 17.98
C LEU A 204 -21.32 17.73 17.71
N THR A 205 -22.53 17.27 17.40
CA THR A 205 -23.69 18.16 17.20
C THR A 205 -24.02 18.94 18.48
N ALA A 206 -24.06 18.28 19.63
CA ALA A 206 -24.28 18.92 20.92
C ALA A 206 -23.19 19.95 21.25
N LEU A 207 -21.92 19.62 20.97
CA LEU A 207 -20.80 20.54 21.14
C LEU A 207 -20.98 21.80 20.27
N LEU A 208 -21.33 21.65 18.99
CA LEU A 208 -21.59 22.77 18.08
C LEU A 208 -22.76 23.64 18.59
N LEU A 209 -23.85 23.02 19.06
CA LEU A 209 -24.99 23.75 19.62
C LEU A 209 -24.60 24.52 20.89
N VAL A 210 -23.83 23.92 21.80
CA VAL A 210 -23.35 24.59 23.02
C VAL A 210 -22.43 25.76 22.69
N LEU A 211 -21.50 25.59 21.74
CA LEU A 211 -20.60 26.65 21.30
C LEU A 211 -21.36 27.81 20.65
N SER A 212 -22.27 27.51 19.72
CA SER A 212 -23.14 28.52 19.09
C SER A 212 -24.03 29.22 20.11
N GLY A 213 -24.62 28.49 21.04
CA GLY A 213 -25.47 29.06 22.10
C GLY A 213 -24.70 30.01 23.01
N ARG A 214 -23.48 29.64 23.41
CA ARG A 214 -22.59 30.53 24.18
C ARG A 214 -22.18 31.77 23.40
N ALA A 215 -21.87 31.62 22.12
CA ALA A 215 -21.53 32.76 21.26
C ALA A 215 -22.70 33.74 21.13
N LEU A 216 -23.93 33.24 20.91
CA LEU A 216 -25.14 34.05 20.83
C LEU A 216 -25.48 34.72 22.17
N ALA A 217 -25.28 34.04 23.30
CA ALA A 217 -25.45 34.62 24.62
C ALA A 217 -24.47 35.78 24.88
N ASN A 218 -23.21 35.64 24.46
CA ASN A 218 -22.20 36.70 24.57
C ASN A 218 -22.51 37.93 23.70
N LEU A 219 -23.33 37.77 22.65
CA LEU A 219 -23.84 38.89 21.83
C LEU A 219 -25.04 39.60 22.48
N GLY A 220 -25.51 39.17 23.65
CA GLY A 220 -26.60 39.80 24.39
C GLY A 220 -28.00 39.50 23.84
N LEU A 221 -28.16 38.43 23.05
CA LEU A 221 -29.46 38.02 22.50
C LEU A 221 -30.40 37.49 23.59
N SER A 222 -31.72 37.66 23.38
CA SER A 222 -32.73 37.11 24.30
C SER A 222 -32.77 35.58 24.24
N VAL A 223 -33.15 34.94 25.36
CA VAL A 223 -33.23 33.48 25.47
C VAL A 223 -34.16 32.86 24.43
N GLU A 224 -35.27 33.53 24.11
CA GLU A 224 -36.23 33.08 23.09
C GLU A 224 -35.60 33.08 21.69
N SER A 225 -34.85 34.13 21.35
CA SER A 225 -34.13 34.25 20.08
C SER A 225 -33.05 33.17 19.93
N ILE A 226 -32.29 32.95 21.00
CA ILE A 226 -31.24 31.91 21.04
C ILE A 226 -31.86 30.53 20.83
N THR A 227 -32.98 30.24 21.50
CA THR A 227 -33.64 28.93 21.40
C THR A 227 -34.13 28.66 19.97
N LEU A 228 -34.77 29.66 19.34
CA LEU A 228 -35.22 29.56 17.95
C LEU A 228 -34.06 29.35 16.97
N MET A 229 -32.97 30.12 17.13
CA MET A 229 -31.78 29.99 16.30
C MET A 229 -31.08 28.64 16.46
N LEU A 230 -30.97 28.13 17.69
CA LEU A 230 -30.40 26.80 17.95
C LEU A 230 -31.26 25.69 17.35
N ALA A 231 -32.60 25.80 17.43
CA ALA A 231 -33.50 24.84 16.81
C ALA A 231 -33.32 24.79 15.28
N LEU A 232 -33.19 25.96 14.63
CA LEU A 232 -32.96 26.03 13.19
C LEU A 232 -31.54 25.55 12.81
N PHE A 233 -30.54 25.83 13.65
CA PHE A 233 -29.15 25.43 13.43
C PHE A 233 -28.88 23.94 13.71
N ALA A 234 -29.75 23.26 14.47
CA ALA A 234 -29.57 21.85 14.83
C ALA A 234 -29.43 20.92 13.61
N VAL A 235 -30.20 21.16 12.56
CA VAL A 235 -30.14 20.35 11.33
C VAL A 235 -28.80 20.56 10.60
N PRO A 236 -28.39 21.79 10.23
CA PRO A 236 -27.05 22.05 9.67
C PRO A 236 -25.89 21.55 10.56
N ALA A 237 -26.02 21.70 11.89
CA ALA A 237 -24.99 21.23 12.82
C ALA A 237 -24.88 19.69 12.82
N SER A 238 -26.01 18.98 12.69
CA SER A 238 -26.03 17.52 12.58
C SER A 238 -25.41 17.05 11.27
N GLU A 239 -25.74 17.68 10.15
CA GLU A 239 -25.14 17.34 8.85
C GLU A 239 -23.63 17.60 8.84
N GLY A 240 -23.19 18.75 9.38
CA GLY A 240 -21.77 19.07 9.50
C GLY A 240 -21.01 18.08 10.39
N ALA A 241 -21.60 17.70 11.53
CA ALA A 241 -21.02 16.70 12.43
C ALA A 241 -20.90 15.33 11.75
N LEU A 242 -21.94 14.91 11.02
CA LEU A 242 -21.94 13.65 10.28
C LEU A 242 -20.90 13.64 9.15
N ALA A 243 -20.81 14.73 8.37
CA ALA A 243 -19.84 14.85 7.29
C ALA A 243 -18.40 14.80 7.84
N PHE A 244 -18.12 15.57 8.91
CA PHE A 244 -16.83 15.55 9.58
C PHE A 244 -16.48 14.14 10.10
N PHE A 245 -17.42 13.49 10.77
CA PHE A 245 -17.25 12.12 11.26
C PHE A 245 -16.93 11.16 10.11
N ASN A 246 -17.68 11.18 9.01
CA ASN A 246 -17.46 10.32 7.86
C ASN A 246 -16.07 10.55 7.23
N THR A 247 -15.63 11.81 7.10
CA THR A 247 -14.29 12.13 6.61
C THR A 247 -13.20 11.57 7.53
N VAL A 248 -13.32 11.78 8.84
CA VAL A 248 -12.35 11.26 9.81
C VAL A 248 -12.31 9.74 9.76
N VAL A 249 -13.48 9.08 9.75
CA VAL A 249 -13.56 7.62 9.69
C VAL A 249 -12.94 7.07 8.41
N ALA A 250 -13.19 7.70 7.25
CA ALA A 250 -12.62 7.28 5.96
C ALA A 250 -11.08 7.36 5.93
N LEU A 251 -10.46 8.27 6.71
CA LEU A 251 -9.00 8.35 6.81
C LEU A 251 -8.39 7.18 7.61
N PHE A 252 -9.13 6.62 8.57
CA PHE A 252 -8.63 5.56 9.46
C PHE A 252 -9.09 4.15 9.08
N LEU A 253 -10.29 4.01 8.51
CA LEU A 253 -10.85 2.73 8.10
C LEU A 253 -10.55 2.46 6.63
N LYS A 254 -9.45 1.75 6.37
CA LYS A 254 -9.16 1.23 5.03
C LYS A 254 -10.19 0.16 4.64
N PRO A 255 -10.71 0.18 3.40
CA PRO A 255 -11.52 -0.91 2.86
C PRO A 255 -10.76 -2.23 2.97
N THR A 256 -11.46 -3.29 3.36
CA THR A 256 -10.90 -4.64 3.37
C THR A 256 -11.36 -5.33 2.09
N ARG A 257 -10.42 -5.86 1.32
CA ARG A 257 -10.74 -6.70 0.16
C ARG A 257 -11.04 -8.11 0.66
N LEU A 258 -12.10 -8.69 0.12
CA LEU A 258 -12.42 -10.11 0.35
C LEU A 258 -11.38 -10.98 -0.35
N VAL A 259 -11.09 -12.13 0.27
CA VAL A 259 -10.25 -13.17 -0.31
C VAL A 259 -10.92 -13.68 -1.58
N GLY A 260 -10.14 -13.82 -2.65
CA GLY A 260 -10.61 -14.28 -3.95
C GLY A 260 -9.71 -15.38 -4.51
N TYR A 261 -10.32 -16.34 -5.19
CA TYR A 261 -9.64 -17.39 -5.95
C TYR A 261 -9.24 -16.90 -7.35
N ASP A 262 -8.15 -17.45 -7.88
CA ASP A 262 -7.63 -17.16 -9.21
C ASP A 262 -8.20 -18.12 -10.25
N TYR A 263 -9.38 -17.79 -10.77
CA TYR A 263 -10.02 -18.53 -11.85
C TYR A 263 -9.59 -18.08 -13.26
N ASN A 264 -8.57 -17.22 -13.39
CA ASN A 264 -8.22 -16.62 -14.68
C ASN A 264 -7.70 -17.64 -15.71
N LYS A 265 -7.11 -18.76 -15.26
CA LYS A 265 -6.50 -19.76 -16.16
C LYS A 265 -7.48 -20.82 -16.65
N HIS A 266 -8.44 -21.20 -15.81
CA HIS A 266 -9.32 -22.35 -16.03
C HIS A 266 -10.80 -21.98 -15.97
N GLY A 267 -11.17 -20.70 -15.94
CA GLY A 267 -12.56 -20.30 -15.78
C GLY A 267 -13.13 -20.72 -14.42
N ILE A 268 -14.41 -20.42 -14.20
CA ILE A 268 -15.10 -20.75 -12.94
C ILE A 268 -15.58 -22.20 -13.02
N PRO A 269 -15.18 -23.09 -12.08
CA PRO A 269 -15.61 -24.48 -12.08
C PRO A 269 -17.10 -24.61 -11.72
N ALA A 270 -17.72 -25.73 -12.11
CA ALA A 270 -19.15 -25.99 -11.89
C ALA A 270 -19.59 -25.85 -10.41
N GLU A 271 -18.71 -26.23 -9.49
CA GLU A 271 -18.93 -26.14 -8.03
C GLU A 271 -18.86 -24.70 -7.48
N ALA A 272 -18.22 -23.76 -8.19
CA ALA A 272 -18.08 -22.37 -7.79
C ALA A 272 -18.99 -21.41 -8.58
N ARG A 273 -19.93 -21.93 -9.37
CA ARG A 273 -20.88 -21.13 -10.15
C ARG A 273 -21.68 -20.22 -9.22
N THR A 274 -21.51 -18.92 -9.42
CA THR A 274 -22.08 -17.89 -8.55
C THR A 274 -23.04 -17.02 -9.34
N LEU A 275 -24.25 -16.84 -8.82
CA LEU A 275 -25.21 -15.88 -9.37
C LEU A 275 -24.95 -14.49 -8.78
N VAL A 276 -24.58 -13.52 -9.62
CA VAL A 276 -24.46 -12.12 -9.21
C VAL A 276 -25.83 -11.44 -9.32
N VAL A 277 -26.37 -10.99 -8.20
CA VAL A 277 -27.60 -10.20 -8.16
C VAL A 277 -27.26 -8.72 -8.14
N VAL A 278 -27.67 -7.99 -9.18
CA VAL A 278 -27.53 -6.53 -9.26
C VAL A 278 -28.87 -5.90 -8.88
N PRO A 279 -29.01 -5.30 -7.68
CA PRO A 279 -30.24 -4.61 -7.31
C PRO A 279 -30.38 -3.31 -8.11
N SER A 280 -31.48 -3.19 -8.85
CA SER A 280 -31.76 -2.02 -9.69
C SER A 280 -33.09 -1.39 -9.32
N LEU A 281 -33.11 -0.06 -9.19
CA LEU A 281 -34.35 0.72 -9.08
C LEU A 281 -34.83 1.05 -10.50
N ILE A 282 -36.11 0.81 -10.76
CA ILE A 282 -36.74 1.11 -12.05
C ILE A 282 -37.79 2.19 -11.81
N GLY A 283 -37.40 3.46 -12.01
CA GLY A 283 -38.27 4.62 -11.91
C GLY A 283 -38.68 5.19 -13.27
N SER A 284 -37.91 4.92 -14.32
CA SER A 284 -38.12 5.44 -15.68
C SER A 284 -37.78 4.40 -16.76
N ARG A 285 -38.13 4.72 -18.02
CA ARG A 285 -37.70 3.91 -19.18
C ARG A 285 -36.20 3.98 -19.40
N ASP A 286 -35.59 5.13 -19.11
CA ASP A 286 -34.15 5.33 -19.29
C ASP A 286 -33.36 4.47 -18.30
N ASP A 287 -33.86 4.31 -17.07
CA ASP A 287 -33.26 3.41 -16.06
C ASP A 287 -33.23 1.96 -16.58
N VAL A 288 -34.25 1.52 -17.30
CA VAL A 288 -34.29 0.17 -17.88
C VAL A 288 -33.22 0.03 -18.96
N GLU A 289 -33.08 1.03 -19.85
CA GLU A 289 -32.08 1.01 -20.91
C GLU A 289 -30.65 1.02 -20.34
N GLU A 290 -30.41 1.79 -19.28
CA GLU A 290 -29.12 1.79 -18.56
C GLU A 290 -28.83 0.44 -17.90
N ASN A 291 -29.82 -0.16 -17.21
CA ASN A 291 -29.64 -1.47 -16.57
C ASN A 291 -29.32 -2.57 -17.60
N ILE A 292 -30.01 -2.59 -18.75
CA ILE A 292 -29.73 -3.55 -19.83
C ILE A 292 -28.31 -3.35 -20.36
N ARG A 293 -27.89 -2.11 -20.61
CA ARG A 293 -26.53 -1.79 -21.07
C ARG A 293 -25.48 -2.24 -20.07
N ASN A 294 -25.69 -2.03 -18.76
CA ASN A 294 -24.75 -2.46 -17.74
C ASN A 294 -24.62 -4.00 -17.70
N ILE A 295 -25.74 -4.73 -17.84
CA ILE A 295 -25.71 -6.20 -17.95
C ILE A 295 -24.92 -6.64 -19.18
N GLU A 296 -25.13 -6.00 -20.33
CA GLU A 296 -24.40 -6.29 -21.56
C GLU A 296 -22.89 -6.03 -21.40
N VAL A 297 -22.50 -4.89 -20.81
CA VAL A 297 -21.10 -4.58 -20.51
C VAL A 297 -20.48 -5.63 -19.59
N HIS A 298 -21.19 -6.05 -18.53
CA HIS A 298 -20.70 -7.09 -17.63
C HIS A 298 -20.55 -8.44 -18.32
N HIS A 299 -21.48 -8.80 -19.20
CA HIS A 299 -21.37 -10.02 -20.01
C HIS A 299 -20.17 -9.98 -20.96
N LEU A 300 -19.97 -8.86 -21.69
CA LEU A 300 -18.86 -8.71 -22.62
C LEU A 300 -17.50 -8.62 -21.94
N ALA A 301 -17.45 -8.04 -20.73
CA ALA A 301 -16.24 -7.99 -19.92
C ALA A 301 -15.85 -9.37 -19.36
N ASN A 302 -16.79 -10.31 -19.29
CA ASN A 302 -16.59 -11.64 -18.73
C ASN A 302 -16.84 -12.73 -19.79
N THR A 303 -16.00 -12.73 -20.82
CA THR A 303 -16.08 -13.65 -21.98
C THR A 303 -15.30 -14.95 -21.80
N ALA A 304 -14.68 -15.16 -20.64
CA ALA A 304 -14.04 -16.44 -20.33
C ALA A 304 -15.11 -17.54 -20.25
N GLU A 305 -14.91 -18.64 -20.97
CA GLU A 305 -15.84 -19.77 -20.97
C GLU A 305 -15.99 -20.34 -19.55
N GLU A 306 -17.23 -20.57 -19.11
CA GLU A 306 -17.52 -21.47 -17.98
C GLU A 306 -17.04 -22.87 -18.38
N ILE A 307 -16.28 -23.54 -17.52
CA ILE A 307 -15.98 -24.98 -17.70
C ILE A 307 -17.17 -25.83 -17.23
#